data_AF-A0A7S4AMH0-F1
#
_entry.id   AF-A0A7S4AMH0-F1
#
_cell.length_a   1.000
_cell.length_b   1.000
_cell.length_c   1.000
_cell.angle_alpha   90.00
_cell.angle_beta   90.00
_cell.angle_gamma   90.00
#
_symmetry.space_group_name_H-M   'P 1'
#
loop_
_entity.id
_entity.type
_entity.pdbx_description
1 polymer ?
#
loop_
_entity_poly.entity_id
_entity_poly.type
_entity_poly.pdbx_seq_one_letter_code
_entity_poly.pdbx_strand_id
1 'polypeptide(L)'
;MMVAEKRRTLALTNEGAKQMRYPKSNTGWIKTLFVFEGRALGWIRLPWSVVMAWAVFWAVVYKTYFRQRILENGTGGVLVGSNLRQNYVESMLELVISTTLGFLLVFRLNRSATRFWMARASWGIVVAKSRTMVGLILLHGSHKNAPHRDQAVKWIATFLIASMNFTRGTTDGIDSQTVEGLLTRDELANVNGGRTNPLPSK
;
A
#
# COMPACT_ATOMS: atom_id res chain seq x y z
N MET A 1 -1.15 26.21 24.07
CA MET A 1 -1.45 24.77 23.95
C MET A 1 -2.43 24.48 22.83
N MET A 2 -3.62 25.12 22.79
CA MET A 2 -4.63 24.87 21.73
C MET A 2 -4.18 25.09 20.28
N VAL A 3 -3.32 26.07 20.00
CA VAL A 3 -2.84 26.33 18.62
C VAL A 3 -1.93 25.21 18.10
N ALA A 4 -1.00 24.73 18.95
CA ALA A 4 -0.10 23.62 18.63
C ALA A 4 -0.89 22.30 18.44
N GLU A 5 -1.87 22.05 19.30
CA GLU A 5 -2.75 20.88 19.17
C GLU A 5 -3.54 20.90 17.86
N LYS A 6 -4.07 22.06 17.46
CA LYS A 6 -4.80 22.22 16.19
C LYS A 6 -3.89 21.95 14.99
N ARG A 7 -2.66 22.46 14.99
CA ARG A 7 -1.66 22.21 13.93
C ARG A 7 -1.30 20.74 13.84
N ARG A 8 -0.99 20.10 14.97
CA ARG A 8 -0.71 18.65 15.03
C ARG A 8 -1.86 17.82 14.50
N THR A 9 -3.09 18.14 14.92
CA THR A 9 -4.29 17.41 14.50
C THR A 9 -4.50 17.55 12.99
N LEU A 10 -4.27 18.75 12.44
CA LEU A 10 -4.35 19.00 11.01
C LEU A 10 -3.27 18.23 10.24
N ALA A 11 -2.03 18.21 10.72
CA ALA A 11 -0.94 17.43 10.13
C ALA A 11 -1.25 15.92 10.11
N LEU A 12 -1.64 15.36 11.26
CA LEU A 12 -2.04 13.95 11.38
C LEU A 12 -3.27 13.61 10.53
N THR A 13 -4.24 14.51 10.44
CA THR A 13 -5.44 14.32 9.61
C THR A 13 -5.09 14.38 8.13
N ASN A 14 -4.18 15.26 7.72
CA ASN A 14 -3.70 15.33 6.33
C ASN A 14 -2.93 14.06 5.95
N GLU A 15 -2.06 13.55 6.82
CA GLU A 15 -1.38 12.27 6.62
C GLU A 15 -2.37 11.09 6.56
N GLY A 16 -3.37 11.09 7.44
CA GLY A 16 -4.41 10.05 7.53
C GLY A 16 -5.56 10.21 6.54
N ALA A 17 -5.64 11.32 5.81
CA ALA A 17 -6.81 11.68 4.99
C ALA A 17 -7.16 10.59 3.98
N LYS A 18 -6.14 9.95 3.40
CA LYS A 18 -6.28 8.87 2.43
C LYS A 18 -6.95 7.62 3.01
N GLN A 19 -6.69 7.31 4.29
CA GLN A 19 -7.32 6.19 4.99
C GLN A 19 -8.71 6.57 5.51
N MET A 20 -8.90 7.81 5.95
CA MET A 20 -10.17 8.30 6.52
C MET A 20 -11.25 8.52 5.46
N ARG A 21 -10.87 8.92 4.24
CA ARG A 21 -11.79 9.19 3.12
C ARG A 21 -12.05 7.96 2.24
N TYR A 22 -11.48 6.80 2.57
CA TYR A 22 -11.69 5.59 1.79
C TYR A 22 -13.16 5.15 1.87
N PRO A 23 -13.78 4.70 0.75
CA PRO A 23 -15.17 4.24 0.76
C PRO A 23 -15.35 3.11 1.78
N LYS A 24 -16.29 3.30 2.70
CA LYS A 24 -16.63 2.31 3.71
C LYS A 24 -17.33 1.11 3.04
N SER A 25 -17.23 -0.07 3.64
CA SER A 25 -17.80 -1.32 3.12
C SER A 25 -19.30 -1.21 2.75
N ASN A 26 -20.04 -0.33 3.43
CA ASN A 26 -21.47 -0.12 3.20
C ASN A 26 -21.82 0.83 2.03
N THR A 27 -20.83 1.36 1.30
CA THR A 27 -21.08 2.38 0.24
C THR A 27 -21.31 1.79 -1.15
N GLY A 28 -21.36 0.47 -1.27
CA GLY A 28 -21.57 -0.25 -2.53
C GLY A 28 -20.28 -0.36 -3.37
N TRP A 29 -20.13 -1.47 -4.08
CA TRP A 29 -18.90 -1.78 -4.82
C TRP A 29 -18.62 -0.82 -6.00
N ILE A 30 -19.67 -0.27 -6.63
CA ILE A 30 -19.54 0.66 -7.76
C ILE A 30 -18.71 1.90 -7.42
N LYS A 31 -18.89 2.48 -6.23
CA LYS A 31 -18.11 3.65 -5.81
C LYS A 31 -16.62 3.33 -5.70
N THR A 32 -16.26 2.07 -5.44
CA THR A 32 -14.85 1.65 -5.35
C THR A 32 -14.17 1.60 -6.71
N LEU A 33 -14.91 1.43 -7.81
CA LEU A 33 -14.35 1.38 -9.17
C LEU A 33 -13.72 2.71 -9.59
N PHE A 34 -14.33 3.83 -9.17
CA PHE A 34 -13.87 5.18 -9.50
C PHE A 34 -12.91 5.79 -8.48
N VAL A 35 -12.42 4.99 -7.52
CA VAL A 35 -11.33 5.42 -6.63
C VAL A 35 -10.00 5.20 -7.35
N PHE A 36 -9.43 6.29 -7.87
CA PHE A 36 -8.12 6.29 -8.52
C PHE A 36 -6.96 6.41 -7.52
N GLU A 37 -7.21 7.00 -6.35
CA GLU A 37 -6.19 7.17 -5.30
C GLU A 37 -5.92 5.86 -4.55
N GLY A 38 -4.64 5.52 -4.36
CA GLY A 38 -4.22 4.30 -3.66
C GLY A 38 -4.21 3.02 -4.50
N ARG A 39 -4.55 3.11 -5.80
CA ARG A 39 -4.39 1.99 -6.74
C ARG A 39 -2.99 1.97 -7.36
N ALA A 40 -2.51 0.77 -7.71
CA ALA A 40 -1.25 0.57 -8.43
C ALA A 40 -1.35 0.93 -9.94
N LEU A 41 -2.14 1.96 -10.29
CA LEU A 41 -2.35 2.41 -11.67
C LEU A 41 -1.04 2.80 -12.35
N GLY A 42 -0.12 3.42 -11.62
CA GLY A 42 1.21 3.75 -12.14
C GLY A 42 2.02 2.52 -12.57
N TRP A 43 1.80 1.37 -11.94
CA TRP A 43 2.52 0.13 -12.22
C TRP A 43 1.86 -0.66 -13.36
N ILE A 44 0.53 -0.53 -13.50
CA ILE A 44 -0.24 -1.20 -14.55
C ILE A 44 -0.19 -0.43 -15.87
N ARG A 45 -0.08 0.91 -15.84
CA ARG A 45 -0.20 1.74 -17.05
C ARG A 45 0.77 1.33 -18.16
N LEU A 46 2.03 1.06 -17.80
CA LEU A 46 3.12 0.81 -18.75
C LEU A 46 2.97 -0.56 -19.43
N PRO A 47 2.84 -1.69 -18.71
CA PRO A 47 2.64 -2.97 -19.38
C PRO A 47 1.33 -2.98 -20.18
N TRP A 48 0.27 -2.33 -19.67
CA TRP A 48 -1.00 -2.24 -20.39
C TRP A 48 -0.88 -1.45 -21.70
N SER A 49 -0.20 -0.30 -21.70
CA SER A 49 -0.04 0.51 -22.92
C SER A 49 0.83 -0.20 -23.96
N VAL A 50 1.86 -0.94 -23.53
CA VAL A 50 2.71 -1.75 -24.43
C VAL A 50 1.89 -2.85 -25.11
N VAL A 51 1.07 -3.59 -24.36
CA VAL A 51 0.21 -4.64 -24.91
C VAL A 51 -0.82 -4.06 -25.87
N MET A 52 -1.43 -2.92 -25.54
CA MET A 52 -2.39 -2.24 -26.40
C MET A 52 -1.75 -1.75 -27.71
N ALA A 53 -0.56 -1.14 -27.62
CA ALA A 53 0.17 -0.69 -28.80
C ALA A 53 0.53 -1.87 -29.72
N TRP A 54 0.98 -2.98 -29.15
CA TRP A 54 1.28 -4.21 -29.88
C TRP A 54 0.05 -4.82 -30.56
N ALA A 55 -1.09 -4.86 -29.86
CA ALA A 55 -2.35 -5.36 -30.41
C ALA A 55 -2.84 -4.50 -31.58
N VAL A 56 -2.77 -3.18 -31.45
CA VAL A 56 -3.13 -2.24 -32.54
C VAL A 56 -2.20 -2.41 -33.73
N PHE A 57 -0.89 -2.51 -33.50
CA PHE A 57 0.11 -2.75 -34.56
C PHE A 57 -0.22 -4.03 -35.36
N TRP A 58 -0.45 -5.15 -34.67
CA TRP A 58 -0.81 -6.41 -35.34
C TRP A 58 -2.16 -6.35 -36.06
N ALA A 59 -3.16 -5.69 -35.49
CA ALA A 59 -4.46 -5.53 -36.13
C ALA A 59 -4.35 -4.77 -37.46
N VAL A 60 -3.50 -3.74 -37.51
CA VAL A 60 -3.22 -2.98 -38.73
C VAL A 60 -2.49 -3.85 -39.75
N VAL A 61 -1.39 -4.52 -39.37
CA VAL A 61 -0.60 -5.39 -40.26
C VAL A 61 -1.45 -6.52 -40.84
N TYR A 62 -2.29 -7.16 -40.01
CA TYR A 62 -3.18 -8.23 -40.44
C TYR A 62 -4.18 -7.76 -41.50
N LYS A 63 -4.79 -6.59 -41.28
CA LYS A 63 -5.79 -6.03 -42.18
C LYS A 63 -5.20 -5.57 -43.51
N THR A 64 -3.99 -5.00 -43.52
CA THR A 64 -3.37 -4.44 -44.72
C THR A 64 -2.63 -5.49 -45.55
N TYR A 65 -1.79 -6.33 -44.94
CA TYR A 65 -0.92 -7.24 -45.67
C TYR A 65 -1.50 -8.65 -45.81
N PHE A 66 -2.08 -9.20 -44.74
CA PHE A 66 -2.48 -10.60 -44.71
C PHE A 66 -3.85 -10.82 -45.36
N ARG A 67 -4.83 -9.96 -45.06
CA ARG A 67 -6.17 -10.07 -45.64
C ARG A 67 -6.16 -9.91 -47.16
N GLN A 68 -5.34 -9.00 -47.69
CA GLN A 68 -5.25 -8.75 -49.12
C GLN A 68 -4.60 -9.92 -49.87
N ARG A 69 -3.48 -10.46 -49.36
CA ARG A 69 -2.83 -11.65 -49.94
C ARG A 69 -3.68 -12.92 -49.90
N ILE A 70 -4.48 -13.12 -48.84
CA ILE A 70 -5.36 -14.30 -48.73
C ILE A 70 -6.49 -14.26 -49.76
N LEU A 71 -7.03 -13.07 -50.06
CA LEU A 71 -8.08 -12.89 -51.08
C LEU A 71 -7.54 -13.03 -52.51
N GLU A 72 -6.31 -12.56 -52.77
CA GLU A 72 -5.70 -12.60 -54.11
C GLU A 72 -5.19 -13.99 -54.51
N ASN A 73 -4.66 -14.80 -53.58
CA ASN A 73 -3.97 -16.05 -53.93
C ASN A 73 -4.85 -17.30 -53.98
N GLY A 74 -6.14 -17.26 -53.60
CA GLY A 74 -7.05 -18.42 -53.71
C GLY A 74 -6.65 -19.69 -52.91
N THR A 75 -5.48 -19.71 -52.28
CA THR A 75 -4.90 -20.79 -51.48
C THR A 75 -5.42 -20.74 -50.04
N GLY A 76 -6.75 -20.64 -49.87
CA GLY A 76 -7.40 -20.66 -48.56
C GLY A 76 -7.27 -22.01 -47.84
N GLY A 77 -6.90 -23.09 -48.54
CA GLY A 77 -6.86 -24.45 -47.98
C GLY A 77 -5.51 -24.94 -47.46
N VAL A 78 -4.38 -24.50 -48.03
CA VAL A 78 -3.05 -25.11 -47.74
C VAL A 78 -2.42 -24.56 -46.46
N LEU A 79 -2.68 -23.29 -46.11
CA LEU A 79 -2.25 -22.73 -44.81
C LEU A 79 -3.04 -23.33 -43.64
N VAL A 80 -4.30 -23.74 -43.84
CA VAL A 80 -5.17 -24.26 -42.77
C VAL A 80 -4.69 -25.62 -42.20
N GLY A 81 -4.06 -26.45 -43.03
CA GLY A 81 -3.57 -27.79 -42.63
C GLY A 81 -2.36 -27.77 -41.69
N SER A 82 -1.38 -26.89 -41.93
CA SER A 82 -0.26 -26.67 -41.00
C SER A 82 -0.68 -25.87 -39.77
N ASN A 83 -1.72 -25.04 -39.90
CA ASN A 83 -2.28 -24.26 -38.80
C ASN A 83 -3.00 -25.12 -37.75
N LEU A 84 -3.61 -26.26 -38.09
CA LEU A 84 -4.31 -27.09 -37.08
C LEU A 84 -3.39 -27.54 -35.94
N ARG A 85 -2.25 -28.20 -36.25
CA ARG A 85 -1.30 -28.66 -35.22
C ARG A 85 -0.67 -27.50 -34.44
N GLN A 86 -0.37 -26.39 -35.13
CA GLN A 86 0.18 -25.20 -34.49
C GLN A 86 -0.85 -24.52 -33.57
N ASN A 87 -2.09 -24.39 -34.00
CA ASN A 87 -3.21 -23.88 -33.22
C ASN A 87 -3.51 -24.76 -31.98
N TYR A 88 -3.42 -26.09 -32.10
CA TYR A 88 -3.59 -26.99 -30.94
C TYR A 88 -2.48 -26.80 -29.92
N VAL A 89 -1.22 -26.67 -30.36
CA VAL A 89 -0.09 -26.44 -29.44
C VAL A 89 -0.19 -25.05 -28.81
N GLU A 90 -0.54 -24.03 -29.58
CA GLU A 90 -0.76 -22.66 -29.08
C GLU A 90 -1.92 -22.59 -28.08
N SER A 91 -3.06 -23.23 -28.38
CA SER A 91 -4.22 -23.28 -27.47
C SER A 91 -3.93 -24.08 -26.19
N MET A 92 -3.18 -25.19 -26.30
CA MET A 92 -2.77 -25.96 -25.12
C MET A 92 -1.77 -25.19 -24.26
N LEU A 93 -0.79 -24.53 -24.88
CA LEU A 93 0.16 -23.67 -24.16
C LEU A 93 -0.55 -22.48 -23.52
N GLU A 94 -1.50 -21.86 -24.21
CA GLU A 94 -2.31 -20.77 -23.66
C GLU A 94 -3.12 -21.24 -22.46
N LEU A 95 -3.78 -22.40 -22.54
CA LEU A 95 -4.54 -22.97 -21.44
C LEU A 95 -3.62 -23.26 -20.24
N VAL A 96 -2.49 -23.92 -20.45
CA VAL A 96 -1.54 -24.28 -19.38
C VAL A 96 -0.92 -23.03 -18.75
N ILE A 97 -0.52 -22.05 -19.56
CA ILE A 97 0.05 -20.79 -19.08
C ILE A 97 -1.00 -19.99 -18.31
N SER A 98 -2.22 -19.85 -18.85
CA SER A 98 -3.31 -19.08 -18.22
C SER A 98 -3.73 -19.70 -16.88
N THR A 99 -3.92 -21.02 -16.85
CA THR A 99 -4.29 -21.74 -15.61
C THR A 99 -3.17 -21.67 -14.57
N THR A 100 -1.93 -21.96 -14.95
CA THR A 100 -0.78 -21.93 -14.04
C THR A 100 -0.52 -20.52 -13.51
N LEU A 101 -0.59 -19.50 -14.38
CA LEU A 101 -0.46 -18.09 -14.00
C LEU A 101 -1.59 -17.68 -13.06
N GLY A 102 -2.83 -18.11 -13.34
CA GLY A 102 -3.98 -17.90 -12.47
C GLY A 102 -3.75 -18.45 -11.06
N PHE A 103 -3.32 -19.71 -10.94
CA PHE A 103 -3.00 -20.33 -9.65
C PHE A 103 -1.86 -19.62 -8.92
N LEU A 104 -0.75 -19.32 -9.61
CA LEU A 104 0.38 -18.59 -9.02
C LEU A 104 -0.04 -17.21 -8.51
N LEU A 105 -0.89 -16.52 -9.26
CA LEU A 105 -1.41 -15.21 -8.89
C LEU A 105 -2.29 -15.33 -7.64
N VAL A 106 -3.19 -16.30 -7.56
CA VAL A 106 -4.03 -16.55 -6.37
C VAL A 106 -3.17 -16.85 -5.14
N PHE A 107 -2.20 -17.76 -5.22
CA PHE A 107 -1.33 -18.07 -4.09
C PHE A 107 -0.51 -16.86 -3.64
N ARG A 108 0.02 -16.08 -4.59
CA ARG A 108 0.79 -14.87 -4.29
C ARG A 108 -0.08 -13.79 -3.65
N LEU A 109 -1.29 -13.58 -4.16
CA LEU A 109 -2.24 -12.62 -3.59
C LEU A 109 -2.68 -13.04 -2.19
N ASN A 110 -2.97 -14.33 -1.99
CA ASN A 110 -3.37 -14.84 -0.67
C ASN A 110 -2.27 -14.59 0.37
N ARG A 111 -1.02 -14.95 0.06
CA ARG A 111 0.13 -14.67 0.94
C ARG A 111 0.30 -13.17 1.24
N SER A 112 0.09 -12.32 0.23
CA SER A 112 0.19 -10.87 0.38
C SER A 112 -0.94 -10.32 1.26
N ALA A 113 -2.16 -10.83 1.11
CA ALA A 113 -3.30 -10.48 1.94
C ALA A 113 -3.10 -10.90 3.40
N THR A 114 -2.61 -12.12 3.66
CA THR A 114 -2.28 -12.57 5.02
C THR A 114 -1.26 -11.65 5.69
N ARG A 115 -0.18 -11.28 4.98
CA ARG A 115 0.83 -10.35 5.49
C ARG A 115 0.24 -8.98 5.82
N PHE A 116 -0.64 -8.46 4.96
CA PHE A 116 -1.34 -7.21 5.20
C PHE A 116 -2.17 -7.27 6.50
N TRP A 117 -2.95 -8.35 6.70
CA TRP A 117 -3.74 -8.52 7.92
C TRP A 117 -2.89 -8.72 9.17
N MET A 118 -1.78 -9.44 9.09
CA MET A 118 -0.84 -9.59 10.21
C MET A 118 -0.21 -8.24 10.62
N ALA A 119 0.18 -7.41 9.66
CA ALA A 119 0.68 -6.06 9.92
C ALA A 119 -0.40 -5.18 10.59
N ARG A 120 -1.65 -5.27 10.13
CA ARG A 120 -2.77 -4.54 10.74
C ARG A 120 -3.07 -5.03 12.16
N ALA A 121 -3.05 -6.33 12.40
CA ALA A 121 -3.30 -6.92 13.71
C ALA A 121 -2.21 -6.53 14.72
N SER A 122 -0.93 -6.62 14.33
CA SER A 122 0.19 -6.21 15.18
C SER A 122 0.13 -4.72 15.55
N TRP A 123 -0.20 -3.83 14.60
CA TRP A 123 -0.43 -2.42 14.90
C TRP A 123 -1.61 -2.20 15.85
N GLY A 124 -2.67 -2.98 15.70
CA GLY A 124 -3.81 -2.98 16.64
C GLY A 124 -3.41 -3.36 18.06
N ILE A 125 -2.55 -4.36 18.22
CA ILE A 125 -2.00 -4.78 19.53
C ILE A 125 -1.17 -3.66 20.14
N VAL A 126 -0.28 -3.02 19.38
CA VAL A 126 0.55 -1.90 19.84
C VAL A 126 -0.33 -0.78 20.41
N VAL A 127 -1.34 -0.35 19.66
CA VAL A 127 -2.28 0.71 20.11
C VAL A 127 -3.05 0.29 21.35
N ALA A 128 -3.54 -0.95 21.42
CA ALA A 128 -4.28 -1.45 22.57
C ALA A 128 -3.41 -1.48 23.84
N LYS A 129 -2.18 -2.02 23.73
CA LYS A 129 -1.23 -2.09 24.85
C LYS A 129 -0.79 -0.69 25.31
N SER A 130 -0.55 0.24 24.39
CA SER A 130 -0.24 1.64 24.75
C SER A 130 -1.39 2.30 25.52
N ARG A 131 -2.65 2.06 25.13
CA ARG A 131 -3.81 2.57 25.88
C ARG A 131 -3.90 1.95 27.28
N THR A 132 -3.73 0.63 27.40
CA THR A 132 -3.72 -0.03 28.71
C THR A 132 -2.60 0.50 29.59
N MET A 133 -1.40 0.73 29.04
CA MET A 133 -0.25 1.26 29.76
C MET A 133 -0.51 2.69 30.27
N VAL A 134 -1.07 3.56 29.43
CA VAL A 134 -1.52 4.90 29.86
C VAL A 134 -2.58 4.81 30.96
N GLY A 135 -3.55 3.90 30.83
CA GLY A 135 -4.56 3.67 31.87
C GLY A 135 -3.96 3.23 33.21
N LEU A 136 -2.98 2.31 33.19
CA LEU A 136 -2.28 1.87 34.39
C LEU A 136 -1.47 3.00 35.04
N ILE A 137 -0.80 3.83 34.25
CA ILE A 137 -0.06 5.01 34.71
C ILE A 137 -0.99 6.03 35.36
N LEU A 138 -2.19 6.23 34.79
CA LEU A 138 -3.19 7.13 35.34
C LEU A 138 -3.82 6.59 36.63
N LEU A 139 -4.02 5.27 36.72
CA LEU A 139 -4.62 4.61 37.88
C LEU A 139 -3.67 4.50 39.08
N HIS A 140 -2.40 4.16 38.84
CA HIS A 140 -1.40 3.94 39.90
C HIS A 140 -0.52 5.17 40.16
N GLY A 141 -0.57 6.17 39.29
CA GLY A 141 0.19 7.40 39.45
C GLY A 141 -0.36 8.26 40.60
N SER A 142 0.37 8.37 41.70
CA SER A 142 0.02 9.27 42.81
C SER A 142 -0.14 10.72 42.32
N HIS A 143 -1.20 11.40 42.78
CA HIS A 143 -1.50 12.79 42.42
C HIS A 143 -0.36 13.77 42.76
N LYS A 144 0.53 13.44 43.70
CA LYS A 144 1.72 14.25 44.03
C LYS A 144 2.77 14.27 42.91
N ASN A 145 2.79 13.27 42.03
CA ASN A 145 3.75 13.14 40.93
C ASN A 145 3.13 13.42 39.56
N ALA A 146 2.16 14.35 39.51
CA ALA A 146 1.49 14.79 38.28
C ALA A 146 2.43 15.08 37.09
N PRO A 147 3.58 15.79 37.23
CA PRO A 147 4.44 16.09 36.09
C PRO A 147 5.12 14.84 35.48
N HIS A 148 5.53 13.87 36.32
CA HIS A 148 6.18 12.63 35.85
C HIS A 148 5.19 11.72 35.10
N ARG A 149 3.93 11.70 35.55
CA ARG A 149 2.85 10.96 34.91
C ARG A 149 2.56 11.50 33.52
N ASP A 150 2.43 12.82 33.39
CA ASP A 150 2.14 13.47 32.12
C ASP A 150 3.32 13.33 31.15
N GLN A 151 4.56 13.33 31.66
CA GLN A 151 5.75 13.05 30.86
C GLN A 151 5.78 11.61 30.34
N ALA A 152 5.41 10.62 31.15
CA ALA A 152 5.31 9.23 30.71
C ALA A 152 4.25 9.04 29.59
N VAL A 153 3.10 9.70 29.71
CA VAL A 153 2.05 9.67 28.67
C VAL A 153 2.54 10.32 27.37
N LYS A 154 3.28 11.45 27.46
CA LYS A 154 3.90 12.10 26.30
C LYS A 154 4.87 11.15 25.60
N TRP A 155 5.76 10.48 26.33
CA TRP A 155 6.72 9.54 25.74
C TRP A 155 6.06 8.32 25.08
N ILE A 156 4.96 7.80 25.63
CA ILE A 156 4.19 6.72 24.99
C ILE A 156 3.59 7.18 23.65
N ALA A 157 3.06 8.40 23.60
CA ALA A 157 2.53 8.96 22.36
C ALA A 157 3.65 9.24 21.33
N THR A 158 4.79 9.78 21.77
CA THR A 158 6.00 9.96 20.95
C THR A 158 6.49 8.64 20.38
N PHE A 159 6.54 7.58 21.18
CA PHE A 159 6.96 6.25 20.75
C PHE A 159 6.11 5.69 19.61
N LEU A 160 4.79 5.92 19.64
CA LEU A 160 3.89 5.49 18.57
C LEU A 160 4.17 6.23 17.25
N ILE A 161 4.39 7.54 17.31
CA ILE A 161 4.72 8.37 16.14
C ILE A 161 6.10 7.97 15.58
N ALA A 162 7.08 7.77 16.46
CA ALA A 162 8.41 7.31 16.09
C ALA A 162 8.37 5.93 15.42
N SER A 163 7.63 4.98 15.98
CA SER A 163 7.45 3.64 15.41
C SER A 163 6.77 3.67 14.05
N MET A 164 5.80 4.57 13.86
CA MET A 164 5.13 4.76 12.57
C MET A 164 6.08 5.31 11.50
N ASN A 165 6.92 6.30 11.85
CA ASN A 165 7.91 6.85 10.92
C ASN A 165 9.01 5.83 10.62
N PHE A 166 9.45 5.07 11.61
CA PHE A 166 10.41 3.97 11.43
C PHE A 166 9.88 2.92 10.44
N THR A 167 8.64 2.46 10.60
CA THR A 167 8.04 1.47 9.68
C THR A 167 7.80 2.00 8.27
N ARG A 168 7.71 3.33 8.09
CA ARG A 168 7.62 3.99 6.78
C ARG A 168 8.97 4.18 6.09
N GLY A 169 10.08 3.98 6.80
CA GLY A 169 11.42 4.21 6.28
C GLY A 169 11.75 5.69 6.05
N THR A 170 11.02 6.62 6.69
CA THR A 170 11.34 8.05 6.63
C THR A 170 12.63 8.30 7.40
N THR A 171 13.69 8.65 6.67
CA THR A 171 15.05 8.90 7.19
C THR A 171 15.25 10.34 7.66
N ASP A 172 14.31 11.23 7.36
CA ASP A 172 14.35 12.66 7.68
C ASP A 172 14.00 12.98 9.15
N GLY A 173 13.78 11.95 9.97
CA GLY A 173 13.37 12.10 11.37
C GLY A 173 11.88 12.37 11.53
N ILE A 174 11.47 12.68 12.76
CA ILE A 174 10.08 13.02 13.07
C ILE A 174 9.83 14.49 12.70
N ASP A 175 8.80 14.73 11.86
CA ASP A 175 8.37 16.08 11.51
C ASP A 175 7.98 16.88 12.76
N SER A 176 8.54 18.09 12.89
CA SER A 176 8.34 18.96 14.04
C SER A 176 6.88 19.40 14.20
N GLN A 177 6.07 19.40 13.13
CA GLN A 177 4.66 19.76 13.20
C GLN A 177 3.80 18.64 13.82
N THR A 178 4.20 17.39 13.60
CA THR A 178 3.47 16.20 14.09
C THR A 178 3.65 15.97 15.60
N VAL A 179 4.70 16.52 16.19
CA VAL A 179 4.99 16.44 17.64
C VAL A 179 4.86 17.78 18.37
N GLU A 180 4.37 18.83 17.69
CA GLU A 180 4.23 20.16 18.27
C GLU A 180 3.35 20.12 19.54
N GLY A 181 3.89 20.63 20.65
CA GLY A 181 3.22 20.62 21.96
C GLY A 181 3.25 19.27 22.70
N LEU A 182 3.82 18.22 22.10
CA LEU A 182 4.08 16.94 22.76
C LEU A 182 5.51 16.87 23.31
N LEU A 183 6.48 17.29 22.51
CA LEU A 183 7.91 17.35 22.83
C LEU A 183 8.43 18.79 22.74
N THR A 184 9.46 19.08 23.53
CA THR A 184 10.29 20.27 23.41
C THR A 184 11.22 20.14 22.20
N ARG A 185 11.68 21.26 21.62
CA ARG A 185 12.59 21.22 20.46
C ARG A 185 13.88 20.46 20.73
N ASP A 186 14.39 20.55 21.97
CA ASP A 186 15.60 19.83 22.39
C ASP A 186 15.35 18.32 22.52
N GLU A 187 14.19 17.92 23.05
CA GLU A 187 13.79 16.51 23.12
C GLU A 187 13.59 15.91 21.72
N LEU A 188 13.03 16.69 20.78
CA LEU A 188 12.91 16.28 19.38
C LEU A 188 14.28 16.14 18.71
N ALA A 189 15.21 17.06 18.98
CA ALA A 189 16.58 16.96 18.47
C ALA A 189 17.29 15.72 19.03
N ASN A 190 17.05 15.35 20.30
CA ASN A 190 17.58 14.13 20.90
C ASN A 190 16.99 12.86 20.27
N VAL A 191 15.67 12.83 20.01
CA VAL A 191 15.01 11.70 19.35
C VAL A 191 15.48 11.54 17.90
N ASN A 192 15.67 12.64 17.18
CA ASN A 192 16.18 12.61 15.80
C ASN A 192 17.69 12.32 15.73
N GLY A 193 18.46 12.74 16.74
CA GLY A 193 19.89 12.44 16.89
C GLY A 193 20.15 10.98 17.26
N GLY A 194 19.25 10.37 18.02
CA GLY A 194 19.17 8.93 18.28
C GLY A 194 18.67 8.16 17.05
N ARG A 195 19.47 8.16 15.97
CA ARG A 195 19.20 7.53 14.66
C ARG A 195 18.90 6.02 14.67
N THR A 196 18.77 5.39 15.83
CA THR A 196 18.72 3.95 15.99
C THR A 196 17.44 3.55 16.70
N ASN A 197 16.57 2.82 15.98
CA ASN A 197 15.60 1.86 16.48
C ASN A 197 14.67 2.39 17.61
N PRO A 198 13.32 2.30 17.51
CA PRO A 198 12.43 2.65 18.63
C PRO A 198 12.64 1.79 19.90
N LEU A 199 13.56 0.83 19.86
CA LEU A 199 14.03 0.03 20.98
C LEU A 199 15.41 0.52 21.44
N PRO A 200 15.65 0.67 22.75
CA PRO A 200 17.01 0.92 23.24
C PRO A 200 17.93 -0.20 22.73
N SER A 201 19.04 0.19 22.10
CA SER A 201 20.13 -0.74 21.79
C SER A 201 20.56 -1.40 23.09
N LYS A 202 20.60 -2.74 23.09
CA LYS A 202 21.19 -3.52 24.19
C LYS A 202 22.63 -3.09 24.45
#